data_AF-A0A838QGT8-F1
#
_entry.id   AF-A0A838QGT8-F1
#
_cell.length_a   1.000
_cell.length_b   1.000
_cell.length_c   1.000
_cell.angle_alpha   90.00
_cell.angle_beta   90.00
_cell.angle_gamma   90.00
#
_symmetry.space_group_name_H-M   'P 1'
#
loop_
_entity.id
_entity.type
_entity.pdbx_description
1 polymer ?
#
loop_
_entity_poly.entity_id
_entity_poly.type
_entity_poly.pdbx_seq_one_letter_code
_entity_poly.pdbx_strand_id
1 'polypeptide(L)'
;MPSENHIEVRRTARFQLTGEPGPAITDVWFACHGYGQLAADFVGEFAPIAAAERLVVVPEALSRFYVTSYEGFHGPDTPVG
;
A
#
# COMPACT_ATOMS: atom_id res chain seq x y z
N MET A 1 -10.27 37.29 -5.78
CA MET A 1 -9.22 36.37 -5.28
C MET A 1 -9.90 35.06 -4.94
N PRO A 2 -9.37 33.90 -5.35
CA PRO A 2 -9.93 32.62 -4.91
C PRO A 2 -9.80 32.50 -3.39
N SER A 3 -10.82 31.91 -2.75
CA SER A 3 -10.79 31.54 -1.34
C SER A 3 -10.70 30.02 -1.23
N GLU A 4 -9.81 29.54 -0.37
CA GLU A 4 -9.66 28.12 -0.06
C GLU A 4 -10.51 27.78 1.16
N ASN A 5 -11.25 26.69 1.10
CA ASN A 5 -12.10 26.21 2.19
C ASN A 5 -11.88 24.71 2.36
N HIS A 6 -11.78 24.23 3.60
CA HIS A 6 -11.60 22.81 3.92
C HIS A 6 -12.82 22.26 4.64
N ILE A 7 -13.09 20.97 4.42
CA ILE A 7 -14.09 20.19 5.15
C ILE A 7 -13.46 18.90 5.65
N GLU A 8 -13.88 18.44 6.82
CA GLU A 8 -13.46 17.14 7.34
C GLU A 8 -14.24 16.01 6.65
N VAL A 9 -13.54 14.95 6.27
CA VAL A 9 -14.14 13.76 5.68
C VAL A 9 -13.66 12.51 6.40
N ARG A 10 -14.57 11.58 6.68
CA ARG A 10 -14.21 10.24 7.13
C ARG A 10 -13.85 9.37 5.93
N ARG A 11 -12.72 8.67 6.00
CA ARG A 11 -12.30 7.69 4.98
C ARG A 11 -12.05 6.33 5.61
N THR A 12 -12.33 5.29 4.85
CA THR A 12 -11.95 3.91 5.18
C THR A 12 -10.69 3.57 4.39
N ALA A 13 -9.66 3.11 5.07
CA ALA A 13 -8.42 2.63 4.46
C ALA A 13 -8.50 1.11 4.23
N ARG A 14 -7.76 0.62 3.24
CA ARG A 14 -7.50 -0.81 3.07
C ARG A 14 -6.04 -1.05 3.39
N PHE A 15 -5.73 -2.23 3.91
CA PHE A 15 -4.37 -2.68 4.08
C PHE A 15 -4.33 -4.20 3.92
N GLN A 16 -3.18 -4.71 3.52
CA GLN A 16 -2.89 -6.14 3.45
C GLN A 16 -1.82 -6.48 4.48
N LEU A 17 -1.80 -7.74 4.88
CA LEU A 17 -0.85 -8.26 5.86
C LEU A 17 -0.08 -9.45 5.28
N THR A 18 1.20 -9.52 5.62
CA THR A 18 1.97 -10.77 5.59
C THR A 18 2.30 -11.14 7.02
N GLY A 19 1.84 -12.32 7.46
CA GLY A 19 1.91 -12.76 8.86
C GLY A 19 0.60 -12.48 9.61
N GLU A 20 0.49 -13.05 10.81
CA GLU A 20 -0.70 -12.94 11.67
C GLU A 20 -0.37 -12.11 12.92
N PRO A 21 -1.15 -11.04 13.21
CA PRO A 21 -0.95 -10.25 14.42
C PRO A 21 -1.09 -11.11 15.69
N GLY A 22 -0.13 -10.99 16.59
CA GLY A 22 -0.14 -11.75 17.83
C GLY A 22 1.03 -11.42 18.76
N PRO A 23 1.09 -12.06 19.94
CA PRO A 23 2.10 -11.78 20.95
C PRO A 23 3.53 -12.18 20.54
N ALA A 24 3.68 -12.99 19.50
CA ALA A 24 4.98 -13.40 18.96
C ALA A 24 5.65 -12.32 18.08
N ILE A 25 4.90 -11.30 17.64
CA ILE A 25 5.42 -10.27 16.74
C ILE A 25 6.41 -9.37 17.49
N THR A 26 7.64 -9.32 17.00
CA THR A 26 8.70 -8.42 17.48
C THR A 26 8.99 -7.28 16.51
N ASP A 27 8.68 -7.46 15.23
CA ASP A 27 9.01 -6.53 14.16
C ASP A 27 7.79 -6.21 13.30
N VAL A 28 7.47 -4.92 13.15
CA VAL A 28 6.39 -4.45 12.28
C VAL A 28 6.97 -3.60 11.15
N TRP A 29 6.68 -3.99 9.92
CA TRP A 29 7.22 -3.38 8.71
C TRP A 29 6.08 -2.73 7.94
N PHE A 30 6.14 -1.42 7.74
CA PHE A 30 5.19 -0.71 6.88
C PHE A 30 5.77 -0.62 5.47
N ALA A 31 5.10 -1.26 4.52
CA ALA A 31 5.51 -1.33 3.13
C ALA A 31 4.62 -0.44 2.26
N CYS A 32 5.16 0.69 1.84
CA CYS A 32 4.44 1.65 0.99
C CYS A 32 4.64 1.29 -0.49
N HIS A 33 3.55 0.97 -1.17
CA HIS A 33 3.56 0.71 -2.60
C HIS A 33 3.73 2.01 -3.41
N GLY A 34 4.19 1.89 -4.66
CA GLY A 34 4.29 2.99 -5.60
C GLY A 34 2.94 3.42 -6.18
N TYR A 35 2.95 4.51 -6.94
CA TYR A 35 1.79 5.01 -7.66
C TYR A 35 1.20 3.94 -8.58
N GLY A 36 -0.14 3.82 -8.61
CA GLY A 36 -0.84 2.86 -9.48
C GLY A 36 -0.75 1.38 -9.04
N GLN A 37 0.04 1.06 -8.01
CA GLN A 37 0.13 -0.31 -7.48
C GLN A 37 -0.99 -0.58 -6.47
N LEU A 38 -1.60 -1.77 -6.53
CA LEU A 38 -2.57 -2.22 -5.54
C LEU A 38 -1.85 -2.90 -4.37
N ALA A 39 -2.28 -2.62 -3.14
CA ALA A 39 -1.73 -3.26 -1.95
C ALA A 39 -1.89 -4.79 -1.99
N ALA A 40 -2.99 -5.28 -2.59
CA ALA A 40 -3.28 -6.71 -2.77
C ALA A 40 -2.28 -7.45 -3.66
N ASP A 41 -1.72 -6.78 -4.67
CA ASP A 41 -0.72 -7.38 -5.54
C ASP A 41 0.67 -7.24 -4.92
N PHE A 42 0.96 -6.06 -4.35
CA PHE A 42 2.27 -5.73 -3.78
C PHE A 42 2.65 -6.56 -2.54
N VAL A 43 1.67 -6.99 -1.74
CA VAL A 43 1.93 -7.79 -0.52
C VAL A 43 2.65 -9.12 -0.82
N GLY A 44 2.46 -9.68 -2.02
CA GLY A 44 3.10 -10.93 -2.44
C GLY A 44 4.63 -10.84 -2.50
N GLU A 45 5.18 -9.65 -2.77
CA GLU A 45 6.63 -9.41 -2.85
C GLU A 45 7.36 -9.67 -1.53
N PHE A 46 6.63 -9.69 -0.40
CA PHE A 46 7.19 -9.90 0.93
C PHE A 46 7.21 -11.36 1.37
N ALA A 47 6.71 -12.30 0.57
CA ALA A 47 6.74 -13.73 0.87
C ALA A 47 8.14 -14.28 1.22
N PRO A 48 9.24 -13.89 0.52
CA PRO A 48 10.57 -14.39 0.83
C PRO A 48 11.12 -13.98 2.21
N ILE A 49 10.54 -12.96 2.85
CA ILE A 49 10.98 -12.44 4.15
C ILE A 49 9.96 -12.68 5.26
N ALA A 50 8.94 -13.49 5.00
CA ALA A 50 7.93 -13.87 5.98
C ALA A 50 8.56 -14.65 7.14
N ALA A 51 8.20 -14.29 8.38
CA ALA A 51 8.67 -14.93 9.60
C ALA A 51 7.55 -14.88 10.66
N ALA A 52 7.60 -15.77 11.65
CA ALA A 52 6.57 -15.85 12.69
C ALA A 52 6.53 -14.60 13.58
N GLU A 53 7.67 -13.92 13.73
CA GLU A 53 7.86 -12.74 14.56
C GLU A 53 7.73 -11.43 13.78
N ARG A 54 7.51 -11.50 12.46
CA ARG A 54 7.43 -10.32 11.57
C ARG A 54 6.04 -10.14 11.01
N LEU A 55 5.49 -8.96 11.22
CA LEU A 55 4.25 -8.50 10.59
C LEU A 55 4.58 -7.45 9.53
N VAL A 56 4.26 -7.72 8.27
CA VAL A 56 4.33 -6.69 7.21
C VAL A 56 2.92 -6.13 7.00
N VAL A 57 2.81 -4.80 7.06
CA VAL A 57 1.57 -4.05 6.83
C VAL A 57 1.71 -3.26 5.53
N VAL A 58 0.84 -3.53 4.56
CA VAL A 58 0.83 -2.88 3.25
C VAL A 58 -0.43 -2.00 3.14
N PRO A 59 -0.37 -0.71 3.52
CA PRO A 59 -1.52 0.18 3.39
C PRO A 59 -1.78 0.56 1.93
N GLU A 60 -3.05 0.66 1.54
CA GLU A 60 -3.48 1.19 0.24
C GLU A 60 -3.70 2.70 0.32
N ALA A 61 -3.15 3.45 -0.64
CA ALA A 61 -3.32 4.89 -0.72
C ALA A 61 -4.82 5.30 -0.83
N LEU A 62 -5.21 6.35 -0.10
CA LEU A 62 -6.62 6.79 -0.01
C LEU A 62 -7.15 7.44 -1.30
N SER A 63 -6.24 7.91 -2.17
CA SER A 63 -6.56 8.54 -3.44
C SER A 63 -6.53 7.49 -4.54
N ARG A 64 -7.67 6.85 -4.80
CA ARG A 64 -7.80 5.75 -5.79
C ARG A 64 -8.03 6.23 -7.23
N PHE A 65 -7.59 7.44 -7.59
CA PHE A 65 -7.82 8.01 -8.92
C PHE A 65 -7.06 7.30 -10.06
N TYR A 66 -6.44 6.14 -9.80
CA TYR A 66 -5.51 5.46 -10.70
C TYR A 66 -6.02 4.15 -11.30
N VAL A 67 -7.21 3.69 -10.90
CA VAL A 67 -7.83 2.50 -11.52
C VAL A 67 -8.60 2.90 -12.79
N THR A 68 -7.93 3.62 -13.69
CA THR A 68 -8.19 3.45 -15.13
C THR A 68 -7.40 2.23 -15.55
N SER A 69 -8.02 1.30 -16.26
CA SER A 69 -7.40 0.08 -16.78
C SER A 69 -6.13 0.40 -17.57
N TYR A 70 -4.98 0.48 -16.90
CA TYR A 70 -3.68 0.47 -17.53
C TYR A 70 -3.20 -0.97 -17.50
N GLU A 71 -3.34 -1.65 -18.64
CA GLU A 71 -2.78 -2.98 -18.86
C GLU A 71 -1.26 -2.83 -19.04
N GLY A 72 -0.50 -2.85 -17.95
CA GLY A 72 0.95 -2.80 -18.05
C GLY A 72 1.67 -2.85 -16.71
N PHE A 73 2.64 -3.77 -16.60
CA PHE A 73 3.61 -3.82 -15.51
C PHE A 73 4.63 -2.68 -15.70
N HIS A 74 4.95 -1.94 -14.63
CA HIS A 74 6.05 -0.97 -14.68
C HIS A 74 7.39 -1.71 -14.78
N GLY A 75 7.96 -1.74 -15.99
CA GLY A 75 9.32 -2.22 -16.22
C GLY A 75 10.38 -1.19 -15.79
N PRO A 76 11.66 -1.58 -15.74
CA PRO A 76 12.78 -0.72 -15.30
C PRO A 76 12.91 0.59 -16.10
N ASP A 77 12.39 0.61 -17.32
CA ASP A 77 12.44 1.77 -18.21
C ASP A 77 11.20 2.69 -18.10
N THR A 78 10.29 2.41 -17.17
CA THR A 78 9.09 3.23 -17.03
C THR A 78 9.37 4.46 -16.18
N PRO A 79 9.15 5.69 -16.69
CA PRO A 79 9.39 6.90 -15.91
C PRO A 79 8.50 6.92 -14.67
N VAL A 80 9.12 7.13 -13.51
CA VAL A 80 8.42 7.43 -12.25
C VAL A 80 8.57 8.92 -11.97
N GLY A 81 7.45 9.62 -11.80
CA GLY A 81 7.35 11.04 -11.49
C GLY A 81 6.25 11.29 -10.47
#